data_AF-A0A2M7FMQ5-F1
#
_entry.id   AF-A0A2M7FMQ5-F1
#
_cell.length_a   1.000
_cell.length_b   1.000
_cell.length_c   1.000
_cell.angle_alpha   90.00
_cell.angle_beta   90.00
_cell.angle_gamma   90.00
#
_symmetry.space_group_name_H-M   'P 1'
#
loop_
_entity.id
_entity.type
_entity.pdbx_description
1 polymer ?
#
loop_
_entity_poly.entity_id
_entity_poly.type
_entity_poly.pdbx_seq_one_letter_code
_entity_poly.pdbx_strand_id
1 'polypeptide(L)'
;LGCLMENLGCKGTQAHADCNIRLWNGEGSCLRGGYACVNCTAPGFQNPGHAFHVTPKLAGIPVGLPSDMPKAWFVALASLSKSATPRRVKINSRSDHVLVPPVVRGKPHK
;
A
#
# COMPACT_ATOMS: atom_id res chain seq x y z
N LEU A 1 -1.08 -1.16 -10.44
CA LEU A 1 -0.43 -1.24 -9.13
C LEU A 1 -1.50 -1.35 -8.05
N GLY A 2 -1.13 -1.78 -6.84
CA GLY A 2 -2.05 -1.98 -5.71
C GLY A 2 -1.65 -1.13 -4.50
N CYS A 3 -2.23 -1.42 -3.34
CA CYS A 3 -1.89 -0.75 -2.08
C CYS A 3 -0.42 -0.97 -1.69
N LEU A 4 0.28 0.10 -1.32
CA LEU A 4 1.69 0.06 -0.89
C LEU A 4 1.89 -0.55 0.51
N MET A 5 0.84 -0.63 1.33
CA MET A 5 0.93 -1.19 2.69
C MET A 5 1.17 -2.70 2.69
N GLU A 6 0.65 -3.41 1.68
CA GLU A 6 0.68 -4.87 1.66
C GLU A 6 2.09 -5.41 1.41
N ASN A 7 2.88 -4.80 0.53
CA ASN A 7 4.20 -5.34 0.15
C ASN A 7 5.35 -4.34 0.27
N LEU A 8 5.09 -3.03 0.28
CA LEU A 8 6.10 -1.98 0.12
C LEU A 8 6.32 -1.14 1.39
N GLY A 9 5.86 -1.61 2.55
CA GLY A 9 6.18 -1.01 3.85
C GLY A 9 5.44 0.28 4.19
N CYS A 10 4.38 0.64 3.44
CA CYS A 10 3.65 1.88 3.70
C CYS A 10 3.01 1.90 5.10
N LYS A 11 3.36 2.91 5.89
CA LYS A 11 2.85 3.19 7.24
C LYS A 11 1.84 4.35 7.26
N GLY A 12 1.22 4.68 6.13
CA GLY A 12 0.34 5.85 6.01
C GLY A 12 -0.82 5.86 6.99
N THR A 13 -1.37 4.68 7.32
CA THR A 13 -2.45 4.52 8.33
C THR A 13 -1.97 4.58 9.77
N GLN A 14 -0.66 4.61 10.01
CA GLN A 14 -0.03 4.72 11.34
C GLN A 14 0.69 6.06 11.52
N ALA A 15 0.81 6.84 10.45
CA ALA A 15 1.55 8.08 10.48
C ALA A 15 0.68 9.21 11.02
N HIS A 16 1.19 9.89 12.05
CA HIS A 16 0.61 11.14 12.52
C HIS A 16 1.12 12.27 11.63
N ALA A 17 0.57 12.31 10.42
CA ALA A 17 0.88 13.30 9.40
C ALA A 17 -0.34 13.50 8.51
N ASP A 18 -0.42 14.65 7.87
CA ASP A 18 -1.55 15.01 7.04
C ASP A 18 -1.16 15.24 5.58
N CYS A 19 -0.09 14.57 5.12
CA CYS A 19 0.46 14.73 3.77
C CYS A 19 -0.52 14.39 2.64
N ASN A 20 -1.65 13.72 2.92
CA ASN A 20 -2.72 13.45 1.95
C ASN A 20 -3.92 14.42 2.08
N ILE A 21 -3.87 15.33 3.06
CA ILE A 21 -4.84 16.40 3.31
C ILE A 21 -4.19 17.74 2.93
N ARG A 22 -3.09 18.12 3.61
CA ARG A 22 -2.19 19.21 3.19
C ARG A 22 -1.05 18.63 2.37
N LEU A 23 -1.19 18.77 1.06
CA LEU A 23 -0.23 18.24 0.08
C LEU A 23 1.07 19.04 0.11
N TRP A 24 2.17 18.37 -0.22
CA TRP A 24 3.46 19.00 -0.48
C TRP A 24 3.33 19.96 -1.66
N ASN A 25 3.64 21.24 -1.42
CA ASN A 25 3.52 22.32 -2.39
C ASN A 25 2.14 22.39 -3.08
N GLY A 26 1.08 21.90 -2.43
CA GLY A 26 -0.29 21.90 -2.96
C GLY A 26 -0.62 20.77 -3.96
N GLU A 27 0.33 19.90 -4.32
CA GLU A 27 0.12 18.90 -5.38
C GLU A 27 0.42 17.46 -4.92
N GLY A 28 1.53 17.28 -4.22
CA GLY A 28 2.16 15.98 -4.03
C GLY A 28 2.00 15.37 -2.64
N SER A 29 2.24 14.06 -2.57
CA SER A 29 2.50 13.32 -1.34
C SER A 29 3.37 12.12 -1.68
N CYS A 30 3.99 11.46 -0.70
CA CYS A 30 4.77 10.25 -0.94
C CYS A 30 3.98 9.23 -1.79
N LEU A 31 2.72 8.98 -1.41
CA LEU A 31 1.88 7.98 -2.08
C LEU A 31 1.51 8.40 -3.50
N ARG A 32 1.28 9.70 -3.73
CA ARG A 32 1.02 10.24 -5.09
C ARG A 32 2.26 10.12 -5.98
N GLY A 33 3.45 10.28 -5.40
CA GLY A 33 4.73 10.02 -6.05
C GLY A 33 5.09 8.54 -6.18
N GLY A 34 4.21 7.61 -5.81
CA GLY A 34 4.46 6.17 -5.89
C GLY A 34 5.40 5.61 -4.82
N TYR A 35 5.71 6.40 -3.79
CA TYR A 35 6.59 6.01 -2.68
C TYR A 35 5.81 5.72 -1.40
N ALA A 36 6.19 4.64 -0.71
CA ALA A 36 5.54 4.25 0.54
C ALA A 36 5.76 5.28 1.65
N CYS A 37 4.72 5.61 2.41
CA CYS A 37 4.89 6.44 3.60
C CYS A 37 5.77 5.70 4.61
N VAL A 38 6.86 6.32 5.04
CA VAL A 38 7.81 5.74 6.02
C VAL A 38 7.54 6.17 7.46
N ASN A 39 6.46 6.92 7.69
CA ASN A 39 6.12 7.52 8.98
C ASN A 39 7.24 8.45 9.52
N CYS A 40 7.75 9.35 8.67
CA CYS A 40 8.89 10.22 9.00
C CYS A 40 8.61 11.22 10.13
N THR A 41 7.34 11.44 10.49
CA THR A 41 6.96 12.32 11.62
C THR A 41 6.96 11.60 12.95
N ALA A 42 7.07 10.26 12.98
CA ALA A 42 7.12 9.52 14.23
C ALA A 42 8.53 9.51 14.84
N PRO A 43 8.64 9.51 16.18
CA PRO A 43 9.91 9.26 16.86
C PRO A 43 10.53 7.92 16.42
N GLY A 44 11.84 7.92 16.19
CA GLY A 44 12.58 6.70 15.85
C GLY A 44 12.35 6.17 14.43
N PHE A 45 11.68 6.93 13.55
CA PHE A 45 11.42 6.50 12.17
C PHE A 45 12.68 6.07 11.41
N GLN A 46 13.83 6.66 11.73
CA GLN A 46 15.14 6.36 11.14
C GLN A 46 15.61 4.92 11.40
N ASN A 47 15.09 4.26 12.44
CA ASN A 47 15.45 2.90 12.85
C ASN A 47 14.22 1.98 12.83
N PRO A 48 13.64 1.67 11.65
CA PRO A 48 12.42 0.86 11.55
C PRO A 48 12.61 -0.63 11.87
N GLY A 49 13.85 -1.12 12.00
CA GLY A 49 14.17 -2.54 12.22
C GLY A 49 14.04 -3.44 10.98
N HIS A 50 13.68 -2.88 9.82
CA HIS A 50 13.60 -3.57 8.53
C HIS A 50 13.74 -2.54 7.39
N ALA A 51 13.92 -2.98 6.14
CA ALA A 51 13.97 -2.07 5.01
C ALA A 51 12.63 -1.31 4.80
N PHE A 52 12.68 -0.01 4.53
CA PHE A 52 11.49 0.84 4.35
C PHE A 52 10.56 0.39 3.21
N HIS A 53 11.11 -0.25 2.18
CA HIS A 53 10.38 -0.69 0.98
C HIS A 53 9.83 -2.12 1.10
N VAL A 54 9.78 -2.67 2.31
CA VAL A 54 9.29 -4.03 2.58
C VAL A 54 8.26 -4.00 3.69
N THR A 55 7.13 -4.67 3.48
CA THR A 55 6.16 -4.93 4.56
C THR A 55 6.58 -6.17 5.35
N PRO A 56 6.95 -6.04 6.64
CA PRO A 56 7.16 -7.21 7.49
C PRO A 56 5.84 -7.94 7.71
N LYS A 57 5.86 -9.27 7.59
CA LYS A 57 4.67 -10.12 7.73
C LYS A 57 4.93 -11.29 8.66
N LEU A 58 3.90 -11.66 9.42
CA LEU A 58 3.84 -12.91 10.17
C LEU A 58 2.68 -13.74 9.59
N ALA A 59 2.97 -14.98 9.16
CA ALA A 59 2.00 -15.85 8.49
C ALA A 59 1.23 -15.17 7.32
N GLY A 60 1.91 -14.29 6.58
CA GLY A 60 1.32 -13.56 5.45
C GLY A 60 0.47 -12.34 5.84
N ILE A 61 0.37 -12.01 7.12
CA ILE A 61 -0.36 -10.84 7.65
C ILE A 61 0.66 -9.74 8.00
N PRO A 62 0.47 -8.48 7.55
CA PRO A 62 1.31 -7.36 7.95
C PRO A 62 1.44 -7.23 9.48
N VAL A 63 2.65 -7.00 9.97
CA VAL A 63 2.90 -6.77 11.41
C VAL A 63 2.33 -5.43 11.85
N GLY A 64 2.53 -4.38 11.04
CA GLY A 64 1.92 -3.06 11.24
C GLY A 64 0.52 -3.04 10.62
N LEU A 65 -0.50 -2.89 11.47
CA LEU A 65 -1.90 -2.82 11.06
C LEU A 65 -2.42 -1.38 11.11
N PRO A 66 -3.52 -1.06 10.40
CA PRO A 66 -4.16 0.26 10.52
C PRO A 66 -4.55 0.56 11.97
N SER A 67 -4.31 1.79 12.43
CA SER A 67 -4.62 2.19 13.82
C SER A 67 -6.11 2.41 14.06
N ASP A 68 -6.86 2.68 12.99
CA ASP A 68 -8.29 3.01 12.97
C ASP A 68 -9.20 1.79 12.73
N MET A 69 -8.64 0.58 12.65
CA MET A 69 -9.39 -0.65 12.40
C MET A 69 -9.00 -1.77 13.38
N PRO A 70 -9.96 -2.49 14.00
CA PRO A 70 -9.63 -3.64 14.84
C PRO A 70 -8.94 -4.75 14.03
N LYS A 71 -7.91 -5.37 14.62
CA LYS A 71 -7.07 -6.40 13.97
C LYS A 71 -7.88 -7.51 13.28
N ALA A 72 -8.90 -8.05 13.94
CA ALA A 72 -9.71 -9.14 13.38
C ALA A 72 -10.46 -8.71 12.11
N TRP A 73 -11.05 -7.52 12.11
CA TRP A 73 -11.75 -6.96 10.95
C TRP A 73 -10.81 -6.71 9.78
N PHE A 74 -9.62 -6.17 10.05
CA PHE A 74 -8.60 -6.00 9.02
C PHE A 74 -8.23 -7.34 8.37
N VAL A 75 -7.94 -8.36 9.19
CA VAL A 75 -7.55 -9.68 8.67
C VAL A 75 -8.68 -10.27 7.81
N ALA A 76 -9.93 -10.19 8.26
CA ALA A 76 -11.07 -10.68 7.50
C ALA A 76 -11.23 -9.95 6.16
N LEU A 77 -11.31 -8.61 6.16
CA LEU A 77 -11.52 -7.80 4.96
C LEU A 77 -10.35 -7.87 3.99
N ALA A 78 -9.11 -7.86 4.48
CA ALA A 78 -7.93 -7.98 3.65
C ALA A 78 -7.87 -9.36 2.98
N SER A 79 -8.26 -10.42 3.69
CA SER A 79 -8.31 -11.78 3.14
C SER A 79 -9.38 -11.91 2.06
N LEU A 80 -10.59 -11.40 2.32
CA LEU A 80 -11.67 -11.36 1.33
C LEU A 80 -11.26 -10.55 0.08
N SER A 81 -10.65 -9.38 0.28
CA SER A 81 -10.17 -8.52 -0.81
C SER A 81 -9.10 -9.21 -1.65
N LYS A 82 -8.13 -9.88 -1.02
CA LYS A 82 -7.07 -10.65 -1.71
C LYS A 82 -7.65 -11.83 -2.50
N SER A 83 -8.68 -12.49 -1.96
CA SER A 83 -9.40 -13.57 -2.65
C SER A 83 -10.13 -13.06 -3.89
N ALA A 84 -10.83 -11.93 -3.77
CA ALA A 84 -11.55 -11.29 -4.87
C ALA A 84 -10.66 -10.51 -5.86
N THR A 85 -9.34 -10.41 -5.61
CA THR A 85 -8.43 -9.58 -6.42
C THR A 85 -8.25 -10.15 -7.83
N PRO A 86 -8.49 -9.36 -8.90
CA PRO A 86 -8.26 -9.81 -10.28
C PRO A 86 -6.82 -10.24 -10.53
N ARG A 87 -6.62 -11.24 -11.41
CA ARG A 87 -5.30 -11.82 -11.74
C ARG A 87 -4.23 -10.76 -12.05
N ARG A 88 -4.60 -9.71 -12.79
CA ARG A 88 -3.72 -8.58 -13.13
C ARG A 88 -3.12 -7.90 -11.90
N VAL A 89 -3.95 -7.54 -10.93
CA VAL A 89 -3.51 -6.85 -9.71
C VAL A 89 -2.77 -7.83 -8.81
N LYS A 90 -3.24 -9.08 -8.70
CA LYS A 90 -2.61 -10.13 -7.90
C LYS A 90 -1.15 -10.36 -8.30
N ILE A 91 -0.87 -10.49 -9.60
CA ILE A 91 0.48 -10.68 -10.14
C ILE A 91 1.31 -9.40 -9.96
N ASN A 92 0.86 -8.28 -10.53
CA ASN A 92 1.66 -7.05 -10.53
C ASN A 92 1.92 -6.46 -9.13
N SER A 93 1.09 -6.78 -8.13
CA SER A 93 1.31 -6.30 -6.76
C SER A 93 2.58 -6.85 -6.10
N ARG A 94 3.16 -7.91 -6.65
CA ARG A 94 4.36 -8.60 -6.16
C ARG A 94 5.54 -8.51 -7.13
N SER A 95 5.38 -7.76 -8.22
CA SER A 95 6.37 -7.59 -9.27
C SER A 95 7.00 -6.21 -9.15
N ASP A 96 8.29 -6.14 -9.48
CA ASP A 96 9.08 -4.91 -9.58
C ASP A 96 8.66 -4.04 -10.77
N HIS A 97 8.04 -4.63 -11.79
CA HIS A 97 7.50 -3.95 -12.96
C HIS A 97 6.13 -4.52 -13.38
N VAL A 98 5.48 -3.87 -14.34
CA VAL A 98 4.16 -4.29 -14.84
C VAL A 98 4.31 -5.53 -15.74
N LEU A 99 3.92 -6.70 -15.23
CA LEU A 99 3.90 -7.95 -16.01
C LEU A 99 2.63 -8.11 -16.84
N VAL A 100 1.49 -7.75 -16.26
CA VAL A 100 0.17 -7.86 -16.91
C VAL A 100 -0.39 -6.45 -17.12
N PRO A 101 -0.39 -5.91 -18.36
CA PRO A 101 -0.92 -4.57 -18.61
C PRO A 101 -2.45 -4.53 -18.43
N PRO A 102 -3.04 -3.34 -18.22
CA PRO A 102 -4.48 -3.16 -18.31
C PRO A 102 -4.99 -3.55 -19.71
N VAL A 103 -6.05 -4.36 -19.78
CA VAL A 103 -6.71 -4.64 -21.05
C VAL A 103 -7.67 -3.49 -21.34
N VAL A 104 -7.42 -2.73 -22.41
CA VAL A 104 -8.37 -1.74 -22.92
C VAL A 104 -9.48 -2.51 -23.61
N ARG A 105 -10.65 -2.64 -22.97
CA ARG A 105 -11.86 -3.06 -23.68
C ARG A 105 -12.34 -1.87 -24.51
N GLY A 106 -11.85 -1.76 -25.75
CA GLY A 106 -12.40 -0.80 -26.71
C GLY A 106 -13.89 -1.09 -26.91
N LYS A 107 -14.71 -0.03 -27.03
CA LYS A 107 -15.98 -0.18 -27.76
C LYS A 107 -15.61 -0.63 -29.17
N PRO A 108 -16.31 -1.59 -29.80
CA PRO A 108 -16.07 -1.90 -31.20
C PRO A 108 -16.15 -0.58 -31.98
N HIS A 109 -15.14 -0.31 -32.81
CA HIS A 109 -15.25 0.72 -33.82
C HIS A 109 -16.49 0.38 -34.66
N LYS A 110 -17.50 1.25 -34.63
CA LYS A 110 -18.52 1.27 -35.67
C LYS A 110 -17.90 1.76 -36.95
#